data_AF-A0A7S2PFR1-F1
#
_entry.id   AF-A0A7S2PFR1-F1
#
_cell.length_a   1.000
_cell.length_b   1.000
_cell.length_c   1.000
_cell.angle_alpha   90.00
_cell.angle_beta   90.00
_cell.angle_gamma   90.00
#
_symmetry.space_group_name_H-M   'P 1'
#
loop_
_entity.id
_entity.type
_entity.pdbx_description
1 polymer ?
#
loop_
_entity_poly.entity_id
_entity_poly.type
_entity_poly.pdbx_seq_one_letter_code
_entity_poly.pdbx_strand_id
1 'polypeptide(L)'
;RLARRHALAALAWLRRGAADGAPGGLWLPGLRATHFWDCNGAGCDSTTLQPWAESRYIYAPQYAPLDPAEHGGAAYGEKLWLTGAASDALAERLGQDAPCCGEDTHSGACGRCVLVRSPTAVEAKWTAVVMKKSRCPPESNQCESGKLHMDIAVPGYDLLAESTANVCGSSKRGDTYLSRLESAACGQWYKGEGNSTKTNCDCSKLADAALRRGCEVFSSWGWTSGDPTLEYQVVECPKAFEAHIQEAFSASGVVGGKAKHPWHLWILVAVLLLCAAGAVGKWVIWCLRQGGRTRVDAPRSAV
;
A
#
# COMPACT_ATOMS: atom_id res chain seq x y z
N ARG A 1 52.88 2.65 -6.62
CA ARG A 1 52.28 4.02 -6.62
C ARG A 1 51.22 4.18 -7.72
N LEU A 2 51.45 3.68 -8.93
CA LEU A 2 50.49 3.74 -10.04
C LEU A 2 49.20 2.92 -9.76
N ALA A 3 49.31 1.67 -9.33
CA ALA A 3 48.15 0.82 -8.98
C ALA A 3 47.25 1.42 -7.88
N ARG A 4 47.84 2.12 -6.90
CA ARG A 4 47.09 2.80 -5.82
C ARG A 4 46.31 4.02 -6.34
N ARG A 5 46.85 4.71 -7.36
CA ARG A 5 46.16 5.80 -8.06
C ARG A 5 45.01 5.29 -8.93
N HIS A 6 45.18 4.15 -9.60
CA HIS A 6 44.09 3.51 -10.36
C HIS A 6 42.97 2.99 -9.44
N ALA A 7 43.30 2.39 -8.30
CA ALA A 7 42.30 1.93 -7.33
C ALA A 7 41.52 3.11 -6.71
N LEU A 8 42.19 4.21 -6.38
CA LEU A 8 41.53 5.41 -5.86
C LEU A 8 40.69 6.12 -6.93
N ALA A 9 41.12 6.12 -8.19
CA ALA A 9 40.32 6.65 -9.30
C ALA A 9 39.08 5.78 -9.59
N ALA A 10 39.21 4.45 -9.52
CA ALA A 10 38.07 3.53 -9.66
C ALA A 10 37.07 3.68 -8.49
N LEU A 11 37.56 3.83 -7.26
CA LEU A 11 36.73 4.12 -6.08
C LEU A 11 36.05 5.50 -6.16
N ALA A 12 36.74 6.51 -6.71
CA ALA A 12 36.16 7.83 -6.93
C ALA A 12 35.13 7.84 -8.07
N TRP A 13 35.31 7.00 -9.10
CA TRP A 13 34.34 6.83 -10.19
C TRP A 13 33.09 6.06 -9.73
N LEU A 14 33.27 4.98 -8.95
CA LEU A 14 32.16 4.26 -8.30
C LEU A 14 31.39 5.16 -7.32
N ARG A 15 32.08 6.04 -6.59
CA ARG A 15 31.42 7.04 -5.72
C ARG A 15 30.74 8.18 -6.46
N ARG A 16 31.22 8.57 -7.65
CA ARG A 16 30.54 9.58 -8.49
C ARG A 16 29.32 9.02 -9.23
N GLY A 17 29.37 7.75 -9.66
CA GLY A 17 28.20 7.08 -10.24
C GLY A 17 27.03 6.91 -9.26
N ALA A 18 27.29 6.97 -7.95
CA ALA A 18 26.27 6.93 -6.91
C ALA A 18 25.78 8.31 -6.47
N ALA A 19 26.43 9.41 -6.88
CA ALA A 19 26.10 10.76 -6.43
C ALA A 19 25.44 11.63 -7.51
N ASP A 20 25.63 11.30 -8.78
CA ASP A 20 25.12 12.08 -9.91
C ASP A 20 24.00 11.30 -10.64
N GLY A 21 22.87 11.11 -9.96
CA GLY A 21 21.65 10.48 -10.50
C GLY A 21 20.92 11.37 -11.51
N ALA A 22 21.60 11.81 -12.57
CA ALA A 22 20.97 12.41 -13.74
C ALA A 22 20.47 11.28 -14.68
N PRO A 23 19.28 11.44 -15.30
CA PRO A 23 18.80 10.48 -16.29
C PRO A 23 19.74 10.49 -17.50
N GLY A 24 20.26 9.31 -17.86
CA GLY A 24 21.27 9.18 -18.91
C GLY A 24 22.31 8.07 -18.70
N GLY A 25 22.19 7.28 -17.63
CA GLY A 25 23.02 6.10 -17.39
C GLY A 25 22.77 4.97 -18.40
N LEU A 26 23.60 3.93 -18.35
CA LEU A 26 23.40 2.72 -19.13
C LEU A 26 22.17 1.96 -18.60
N TRP A 27 21.21 1.63 -19.48
CA TRP A 27 20.12 0.71 -19.15
C TRP A 27 20.67 -0.68 -18.92
N LEU A 28 20.47 -1.21 -17.71
CA LEU A 28 20.85 -2.57 -17.34
C LEU A 28 19.68 -3.51 -17.67
N PRO A 29 19.92 -4.62 -18.39
CA PRO A 29 18.88 -5.59 -18.69
C PRO A 29 18.65 -6.53 -17.50
N GLY A 30 17.57 -7.32 -17.59
CA GLY A 30 17.42 -8.54 -16.78
C GLY A 30 16.74 -8.34 -15.42
N LEU A 31 16.09 -7.20 -15.18
CA LEU A 31 15.25 -7.03 -14.00
C LEU A 31 13.91 -7.74 -14.25
N ARG A 32 13.68 -8.88 -13.61
CA ARG A 32 12.36 -9.53 -13.64
C ARG A 32 11.39 -8.70 -12.81
N ALA A 33 10.14 -8.62 -13.24
CA ALA A 33 9.12 -7.94 -12.47
C ALA A 33 7.83 -8.72 -12.44
N THR A 34 7.11 -8.62 -11.34
CA THR A 34 5.73 -9.09 -11.17
C THR A 34 4.90 -7.96 -10.54
N HIS A 35 3.73 -8.29 -10.03
CA HIS A 35 2.81 -7.35 -9.43
C HIS A 35 2.11 -7.98 -8.21
N PHE A 36 1.77 -7.15 -7.22
CA PHE A 36 1.02 -7.58 -6.05
C PHE A 36 0.15 -6.44 -5.49
N TRP A 37 -0.85 -6.81 -4.69
CA TRP A 37 -1.48 -5.90 -3.74
C TRP A 37 -2.21 -6.72 -2.67
N ASP A 38 -1.49 -7.13 -1.65
CA ASP A 38 -1.96 -8.05 -0.62
C ASP A 38 -2.58 -7.32 0.60
N CYS A 39 -2.59 -5.99 0.57
CA CYS A 39 -2.98 -5.08 1.66
C CYS A 39 -2.18 -5.23 2.97
N ASN A 40 -1.19 -6.12 3.02
CA ASN A 40 -0.34 -6.30 4.20
C ASN A 40 0.68 -5.16 4.27
N GLY A 41 1.10 -4.76 5.46
CA GLY A 41 2.02 -3.61 5.60
C GLY A 41 3.33 -3.79 4.80
N ALA A 42 3.87 -2.68 4.31
CA ALA A 42 5.11 -2.71 3.56
C ALA A 42 6.30 -2.98 4.50
N GLY A 43 7.24 -3.83 4.09
CA GLY A 43 8.36 -4.27 4.95
C GLY A 43 9.14 -3.11 5.58
N CYS A 44 9.30 -2.01 4.84
CA CYS A 44 9.98 -0.81 5.31
C CYS A 44 9.25 -0.08 6.45
N ASP A 45 7.95 -0.33 6.64
CA ASP A 45 7.14 0.30 7.69
C ASP A 45 7.18 -0.47 9.01
N SER A 46 7.74 -1.69 9.01
CA SER A 46 7.70 -2.60 10.15
C SER A 46 8.37 -2.04 11.41
N THR A 47 9.51 -1.36 11.26
CA THR A 47 10.24 -0.72 12.36
C THR A 47 9.60 0.59 12.78
N THR A 48 8.90 1.26 11.86
CA THR A 48 8.23 2.55 12.09
C THR A 48 6.99 2.36 12.97
N LEU A 49 6.22 1.30 12.76
CA LEU A 49 4.98 1.03 13.52
C LEU A 49 5.27 0.76 15.01
N GLN A 50 4.87 1.69 15.89
CA GLN A 50 5.16 1.60 17.33
C GLN A 50 3.98 2.08 18.21
N PRO A 51 3.57 1.31 19.24
CA PRO A 51 3.94 -0.08 19.47
C PRO A 51 3.44 -0.98 18.34
N TRP A 52 4.07 -2.14 18.15
CA TRP A 52 3.63 -3.12 17.17
C TRP A 52 2.16 -3.48 17.39
N ALA A 53 1.36 -3.34 16.32
CA ALA A 53 -0.01 -3.78 16.30
C ALA A 53 -0.33 -4.23 14.87
N GLU A 54 -0.39 -5.54 14.67
CA GLU A 54 -0.60 -6.15 13.35
C GLU A 54 -1.85 -5.60 12.64
N SER A 55 -2.89 -5.22 13.40
CA SER A 55 -4.10 -4.60 12.87
C SER A 55 -3.87 -3.23 12.20
N ARG A 56 -2.77 -2.53 12.51
CA ARG A 56 -2.39 -1.24 11.93
C ARG A 56 -1.30 -1.36 10.86
N TYR A 57 -0.75 -2.55 10.68
CA TYR A 57 0.25 -2.86 9.66
C TYR A 57 -0.45 -3.19 8.34
N ILE A 58 -0.72 -2.15 7.55
CA ILE A 58 -1.53 -2.18 6.32
C ILE A 58 -0.76 -1.44 5.23
N TYR A 59 -0.78 -1.95 4.00
CA TYR A 59 -0.16 -1.25 2.87
C TYR A 59 -0.88 0.08 2.65
N ALA A 60 -0.15 1.20 2.69
CA ALA A 60 -0.75 2.51 2.61
C ALA A 60 -1.33 2.78 1.21
N PRO A 61 -2.57 3.29 1.05
CA PRO A 61 -3.13 3.63 -0.25
C PRO A 61 -2.30 4.64 -1.05
N GLN A 62 -1.58 5.51 -0.35
CA GLN A 62 -0.65 6.48 -0.94
C GLN A 62 0.51 5.82 -1.70
N TYR A 63 0.75 4.52 -1.49
CA TYR A 63 1.76 3.73 -2.21
C TYR A 63 1.25 3.17 -3.54
N ALA A 64 -0.03 3.33 -3.85
CA ALA A 64 -0.55 2.98 -5.16
C ALA A 64 0.15 3.80 -6.26
N PRO A 65 0.18 3.31 -7.52
CA PRO A 65 0.79 4.03 -8.63
C PRO A 65 0.30 5.47 -8.76
N LEU A 66 1.22 6.40 -9.02
CA LEU A 66 0.95 7.84 -9.12
C LEU A 66 1.36 8.36 -10.50
N ASP A 67 0.62 9.36 -10.99
CA ASP A 67 1.04 10.17 -12.13
C ASP A 67 1.92 11.33 -11.63
N PRO A 68 3.22 11.39 -11.97
CA PRO A 68 4.11 12.46 -11.54
C PRO A 68 3.59 13.87 -11.85
N ALA A 69 2.79 14.04 -12.91
CA ALA A 69 2.22 15.34 -13.27
C ALA A 69 1.28 15.91 -12.20
N GLU A 70 0.66 15.04 -11.38
CA GLU A 70 -0.20 15.44 -10.26
C GLU A 70 0.61 15.79 -8.99
N HIS A 71 1.94 15.57 -9.01
CA HIS A 71 2.82 15.68 -7.84
C HIS A 71 4.09 16.51 -8.12
N GLY A 72 3.99 17.55 -8.94
CA GLY A 72 5.10 18.47 -9.21
C GLY A 72 6.01 18.09 -10.39
N GLY A 73 5.69 16.98 -11.08
CA GLY A 73 6.31 16.59 -12.34
C GLY A 73 7.37 15.50 -12.21
N ALA A 74 7.68 14.90 -13.36
CA ALA A 74 8.69 13.84 -13.49
C ALA A 74 10.12 14.39 -13.35
N ALA A 75 10.98 13.68 -12.62
CA ALA A 75 12.38 14.06 -12.47
C ALA A 75 13.25 13.57 -13.65
N TYR A 76 12.85 12.45 -14.26
CA TYR A 76 13.56 11.71 -15.30
C TYR A 76 12.76 11.60 -16.61
N GLY A 77 11.61 12.27 -16.69
CA GLY A 77 10.66 12.15 -17.80
C GLY A 77 9.75 10.91 -17.72
N GLU A 78 9.78 10.21 -16.59
CA GLU A 78 8.90 9.09 -16.26
C GLU A 78 7.42 9.46 -16.28
N LYS A 79 6.59 8.45 -16.52
CA LYS A 79 5.14 8.57 -16.59
C LYS A 79 4.43 8.06 -15.34
N LEU A 80 5.14 7.34 -14.48
CA LEU A 80 4.58 6.71 -13.30
C LEU A 80 5.60 6.74 -12.16
N TRP A 81 5.10 6.95 -10.95
CA TRP A 81 5.80 6.58 -9.73
C TRP A 81 5.11 5.37 -9.10
N LEU A 82 5.91 4.41 -8.66
CA LEU A 82 5.47 3.10 -8.20
C LEU A 82 6.22 2.76 -6.91
N THR A 83 5.62 1.93 -6.06
CA THR A 83 6.35 1.24 -4.99
C THR A 83 6.45 -0.25 -5.30
N GLY A 84 7.35 -0.96 -4.62
CA GLY A 84 7.46 -2.41 -4.81
C GLY A 84 8.29 -3.14 -3.76
N ALA A 85 8.32 -4.46 -3.90
CA ALA A 85 9.16 -5.36 -3.13
C ALA A 85 10.38 -5.77 -3.96
N ALA A 86 11.57 -5.42 -3.50
CA ALA A 86 12.81 -5.78 -4.19
C ALA A 86 13.38 -7.09 -3.65
N SER A 87 13.91 -7.95 -4.52
CA SER A 87 14.72 -9.09 -4.08
C SER A 87 16.01 -8.63 -3.38
N ASP A 88 16.60 -9.52 -2.58
CA ASP A 88 17.87 -9.22 -1.87
C ASP A 88 18.98 -8.80 -2.84
N ALA A 89 19.08 -9.45 -4.01
CA ALA A 89 20.09 -9.11 -5.02
C ALA A 89 19.85 -7.74 -5.68
N LEU A 90 18.59 -7.28 -5.75
CA LEU A 90 18.31 -5.92 -6.21
C LEU A 90 18.58 -4.91 -5.09
N ALA A 91 18.15 -5.20 -3.86
CA ALA A 91 18.40 -4.36 -2.69
C ALA A 91 19.90 -4.11 -2.48
N GLU A 92 20.75 -5.13 -2.63
CA GLU A 92 22.21 -5.01 -2.56
C GLU A 92 22.76 -3.96 -3.55
N ARG A 93 22.19 -3.87 -4.75
CA ARG A 93 22.58 -2.87 -5.77
C ARG A 93 22.12 -1.46 -5.43
N LEU A 94 20.97 -1.34 -4.76
CA LEU A 94 20.40 -0.07 -4.32
C LEU A 94 21.11 0.48 -3.07
N GLY A 95 21.71 -0.40 -2.27
CA GLY A 95 22.52 -0.04 -1.12
C GLY A 95 21.70 0.10 0.17
N GLN A 96 22.15 0.98 1.05
CA GLN A 96 21.54 1.17 2.37
C GLN A 96 20.20 1.90 2.29
N ASP A 97 19.38 1.74 3.33
CA ASP A 97 18.12 2.48 3.50
C ASP A 97 18.33 4.00 3.31
N ALA A 98 17.36 4.64 2.69
CA ALA A 98 17.26 6.08 2.61
C ALA A 98 16.63 6.63 3.91
N PRO A 99 16.99 7.85 4.34
CA PRO A 99 16.55 8.37 5.64
C PRO A 99 15.05 8.72 5.73
N CYS A 100 14.30 8.73 4.63
CA CYS A 100 12.93 9.26 4.58
C CYS A 100 11.82 8.22 4.81
N CYS A 101 12.08 6.95 4.50
CA CYS A 101 11.01 6.10 3.96
C CYS A 101 10.95 4.70 4.61
N GLY A 102 11.38 4.64 5.87
CA GLY A 102 11.42 3.43 6.68
C GLY A 102 12.73 2.65 6.54
N GLU A 103 12.81 1.51 7.21
CA GLU A 103 14.01 0.68 7.31
C GLU A 103 13.68 -0.79 7.11
N ASP A 104 14.62 -1.54 6.53
CA ASP A 104 14.52 -2.99 6.37
C ASP A 104 15.80 -3.63 6.88
N THR A 105 15.72 -4.18 8.10
CA THR A 105 16.85 -4.82 8.78
C THR A 105 17.33 -6.12 8.14
N HIS A 106 16.65 -6.61 7.10
CA HIS A 106 17.04 -7.83 6.39
C HIS A 106 17.80 -7.55 5.10
N SER A 107 17.26 -6.70 4.21
CA SER A 107 17.85 -6.45 2.89
C SER A 107 18.32 -5.00 2.65
N GLY A 108 17.89 -4.04 3.47
CA GLY A 108 18.17 -2.62 3.28
C GLY A 108 17.40 -1.99 2.10
N ALA A 109 17.92 -0.90 1.54
CA ALA A 109 17.40 -0.16 0.39
C ALA A 109 15.97 0.42 0.48
N CYS A 110 15.34 0.48 1.66
CA CYS A 110 14.08 1.19 1.83
C CYS A 110 14.18 2.64 1.35
N GLY A 111 13.21 3.08 0.57
CA GLY A 111 13.23 4.43 0.00
C GLY A 111 14.26 4.65 -1.10
N ARG A 112 14.91 3.60 -1.62
CA ARG A 112 15.77 3.68 -2.81
C ARG A 112 14.97 3.40 -4.07
N CYS A 113 15.38 4.01 -5.18
CA CYS A 113 14.64 3.98 -6.43
C CYS A 113 15.40 3.36 -7.59
N VAL A 114 14.63 2.76 -8.50
CA VAL A 114 15.06 2.42 -9.85
C VAL A 114 14.19 3.15 -10.87
N LEU A 115 14.78 3.61 -11.95
CA LEU A 115 14.06 3.98 -13.16
C LEU A 115 13.97 2.75 -14.06
N VAL A 116 12.78 2.33 -14.44
CA VAL A 116 12.55 1.12 -15.23
C VAL A 116 11.85 1.44 -16.54
N ARG A 117 12.02 0.56 -17.54
CA ARG A 117 11.18 0.50 -18.74
C ARG A 117 10.89 -0.95 -19.13
N SER A 118 9.76 -1.15 -19.79
CA SER A 118 9.33 -2.46 -20.29
C SER A 118 9.36 -2.46 -21.81
N PRO A 119 10.37 -3.07 -22.46
CA PRO A 119 10.46 -3.10 -23.92
C PRO A 119 9.29 -3.81 -24.61
N THR A 120 8.54 -4.65 -23.87
CA THR A 120 7.41 -5.44 -24.38
C THR A 120 6.04 -4.85 -24.07
N ALA A 121 5.97 -3.75 -23.31
CA ALA A 121 4.71 -3.07 -23.03
C ALA A 121 4.17 -2.34 -24.28
N VAL A 122 2.86 -2.09 -24.32
CA VAL A 122 2.25 -1.27 -25.38
C VAL A 122 2.91 0.10 -25.43
N GLU A 123 3.11 0.73 -24.27
CA GLU A 123 3.84 1.99 -24.16
C GLU A 123 5.34 1.75 -23.85
N ALA A 124 6.03 1.02 -24.73
CA ALA A 124 7.43 0.59 -24.52
C ALA A 124 8.45 1.72 -24.28
N LYS A 125 8.10 2.97 -24.64
CA LYS A 125 8.92 4.16 -24.42
C LYS A 125 8.72 4.80 -23.06
N TRP A 126 7.65 4.44 -22.35
CA TRP A 126 7.40 4.97 -21.01
C TRP A 126 8.41 4.40 -20.03
N THR A 127 8.84 5.26 -19.11
CA THR A 127 9.62 4.89 -17.95
C THR A 127 8.78 5.09 -16.68
N ALA A 128 9.14 4.36 -15.63
CA ALA A 128 8.55 4.50 -14.31
C ALA A 128 9.66 4.54 -13.25
N VAL A 129 9.48 5.33 -12.21
CA VAL A 129 10.33 5.22 -11.00
C VAL A 129 9.67 4.25 -10.04
N VAL A 130 10.40 3.24 -9.58
CA VAL A 130 9.93 2.29 -8.55
C VAL A 130 10.75 2.46 -7.29
N MET A 131 10.11 2.82 -6.19
CA MET A 131 10.71 2.89 -4.86
C MET A 131 10.54 1.56 -4.12
N LYS A 132 11.63 1.02 -3.55
CA LYS A 132 11.54 -0.14 -2.66
C LYS A 132 10.81 0.25 -1.37
N LYS A 133 9.69 -0.42 -1.10
CA LYS A 133 8.92 -0.35 0.16
C LYS A 133 8.76 -1.68 0.88
N SER A 134 9.11 -2.79 0.22
CA SER A 134 9.12 -4.13 0.82
C SER A 134 10.35 -4.92 0.38
N ARG A 135 10.62 -6.01 1.11
CA ARG A 135 11.52 -7.07 0.67
C ARG A 135 10.70 -8.13 -0.06
N CYS A 136 11.20 -8.63 -1.18
CA CYS A 136 10.75 -9.88 -1.77
C CYS A 136 11.74 -10.97 -1.35
N PRO A 137 11.40 -11.80 -0.36
CA PRO A 137 12.39 -12.68 0.26
C PRO A 137 12.71 -13.89 -0.62
N PRO A 138 13.87 -14.56 -0.43
CA PRO A 138 14.36 -15.63 -1.31
C PRO A 138 13.47 -16.87 -1.45
N GLU A 139 12.56 -17.10 -0.50
CA GLU A 139 11.54 -18.14 -0.55
C GLU A 139 10.36 -17.81 -1.46
N SER A 140 10.25 -16.55 -1.92
CA SER A 140 9.23 -16.13 -2.87
C SER A 140 9.64 -16.46 -4.31
N ASN A 141 8.65 -16.83 -5.12
CA ASN A 141 8.86 -17.10 -6.54
C ASN A 141 9.54 -15.89 -7.22
N GLN A 142 10.53 -16.15 -8.09
CA GLN A 142 11.35 -15.15 -8.80
C GLN A 142 12.31 -14.30 -7.95
N CYS A 143 12.26 -14.38 -6.62
CA CYS A 143 13.11 -13.62 -5.71
C CYS A 143 14.26 -14.44 -5.11
N GLU A 144 14.49 -15.64 -5.63
CA GLU A 144 15.53 -16.55 -5.16
C GLU A 144 16.92 -15.90 -5.21
N SER A 145 17.84 -16.42 -4.39
CA SER A 145 19.19 -15.89 -4.26
C SER A 145 19.87 -15.65 -5.62
N GLY A 146 20.39 -14.43 -5.82
CA GLY A 146 21.05 -13.99 -7.04
C GLY A 146 20.12 -13.48 -8.15
N LYS A 147 18.79 -13.64 -8.04
CA LYS A 147 17.84 -13.11 -9.03
C LYS A 147 17.50 -11.65 -8.77
N LEU A 148 17.56 -10.84 -9.83
CA LEU A 148 17.07 -9.45 -9.79
C LEU A 148 15.58 -9.43 -10.05
N HIS A 149 14.84 -9.01 -9.03
CA HIS A 149 13.38 -8.99 -9.08
C HIS A 149 12.81 -7.75 -8.40
N MET A 150 11.77 -7.19 -9.01
CA MET A 150 10.93 -6.13 -8.46
C MET A 150 9.46 -6.53 -8.57
N ASP A 151 8.83 -6.85 -7.45
CA ASP A 151 7.39 -7.09 -7.39
C ASP A 151 6.67 -5.75 -7.20
N ILE A 152 5.93 -5.28 -8.20
CA ILE A 152 5.38 -3.92 -8.21
C ILE A 152 4.04 -3.88 -7.47
N ALA A 153 3.88 -2.95 -6.53
CA ALA A 153 2.62 -2.78 -5.81
C ALA A 153 1.58 -2.09 -6.70
N VAL A 154 0.56 -2.83 -7.14
CA VAL A 154 -0.52 -2.31 -8.00
C VAL A 154 -1.88 -2.80 -7.49
N PRO A 155 -2.75 -1.90 -7.00
CA PRO A 155 -4.09 -2.28 -6.56
C PRO A 155 -4.86 -3.00 -7.67
N GLY A 156 -5.53 -4.09 -7.33
CA GLY A 156 -6.29 -4.89 -8.29
C GLY A 156 -5.48 -5.98 -8.98
N TYR A 157 -4.16 -5.98 -8.85
CA TYR A 157 -3.31 -6.93 -9.56
C TYR A 157 -2.84 -8.12 -8.72
N ASP A 158 -3.29 -8.28 -7.49
CA ASP A 158 -2.85 -9.41 -6.67
C ASP A 158 -3.18 -10.77 -7.31
N LEU A 159 -2.18 -11.66 -7.38
CA LEU A 159 -2.37 -13.02 -7.87
C LEU A 159 -2.65 -13.96 -6.70
N LEU A 160 -3.93 -14.13 -6.35
CA LEU A 160 -4.36 -14.86 -5.14
C LEU A 160 -3.81 -16.29 -4.98
N ALA A 161 -3.42 -16.94 -6.07
CA ALA A 161 -2.83 -18.28 -6.04
C ALA A 161 -1.37 -18.28 -5.54
N GLU A 162 -0.68 -17.16 -5.68
CA GLU A 162 0.73 -16.97 -5.31
C GLU A 162 0.89 -16.04 -4.09
N SER A 163 -0.10 -15.16 -3.85
CA SER A 163 -0.14 -14.22 -2.73
C SER A 163 -0.50 -14.92 -1.41
N THR A 164 0.52 -15.31 -0.64
CA THR A 164 0.37 -15.96 0.67
C THR A 164 0.05 -14.98 1.81
N ALA A 165 0.25 -13.68 1.59
CA ALA A 165 0.12 -12.63 2.58
C ALA A 165 -1.13 -11.75 2.43
N ASN A 166 -2.06 -12.09 1.53
CA ASN A 166 -3.27 -11.29 1.30
C ASN A 166 -4.16 -11.21 2.55
N VAL A 167 -4.30 -9.99 3.07
CA VAL A 167 -5.16 -9.64 4.20
C VAL A 167 -6.27 -8.64 3.81
N CYS A 168 -6.45 -8.37 2.52
CA CYS A 168 -7.48 -7.46 2.02
C CYS A 168 -8.88 -7.91 2.48
N GLY A 169 -9.64 -7.01 3.08
CA GLY A 169 -10.98 -7.27 3.63
C GLY A 169 -10.98 -8.07 4.94
N SER A 170 -9.81 -8.41 5.50
CA SER A 170 -9.72 -9.15 6.76
C SER A 170 -10.31 -8.36 7.93
N SER A 171 -11.14 -9.02 8.74
CA SER A 171 -11.65 -8.46 9.99
C SER A 171 -10.59 -8.32 11.09
N LYS A 172 -9.44 -9.01 10.95
CA LYS A 172 -8.31 -8.94 11.88
C LYS A 172 -7.42 -7.72 11.66
N ARG A 173 -7.55 -7.07 10.50
CA ARG A 173 -6.84 -5.83 10.16
C ARG A 173 -7.76 -4.63 10.30
N GLY A 174 -7.15 -3.45 10.36
CA GLY A 174 -7.82 -2.15 10.26
C GLY A 174 -8.45 -1.96 8.88
N ASP A 175 -8.58 -0.72 8.43
CA ASP A 175 -9.10 -0.47 7.09
C ASP A 175 -8.05 -0.85 6.03
N THR A 176 -8.33 -1.93 5.29
CA THR A 176 -7.47 -2.44 4.21
C THR A 176 -7.87 -1.87 2.85
N TYR A 177 -8.91 -1.03 2.81
CA TYR A 177 -9.41 -0.27 1.65
C TYR A 177 -9.97 -1.10 0.48
N LEU A 178 -9.53 -2.35 0.33
CA LEU A 178 -10.03 -3.31 -0.65
C LEU A 178 -10.47 -4.60 0.04
N SER A 179 -11.47 -5.25 -0.53
CA SER A 179 -11.70 -6.68 -0.33
C SER A 179 -10.67 -7.52 -1.07
N ARG A 180 -10.58 -8.81 -0.68
CA ARG A 180 -9.75 -9.80 -1.38
C ARG A 180 -10.10 -9.96 -2.86
N LEU A 181 -11.36 -9.76 -3.24
CA LEU A 181 -11.77 -9.86 -4.65
C LEU A 181 -11.35 -8.62 -5.43
N GLU A 182 -11.50 -7.43 -4.84
CA GLU A 182 -11.07 -6.18 -5.46
C GLU A 182 -9.55 -6.14 -5.65
N SER A 183 -8.79 -6.63 -4.68
CA SER A 183 -7.32 -6.65 -4.77
C SER A 183 -6.79 -7.49 -5.93
N ALA A 184 -7.58 -8.43 -6.45
CA ALA A 184 -7.21 -9.37 -7.51
C ALA A 184 -7.99 -9.20 -8.82
N ALA A 185 -8.79 -8.13 -8.93
CA ALA A 185 -9.71 -7.88 -10.04
C ALA A 185 -9.07 -8.00 -11.44
N CYS A 186 -7.78 -7.68 -11.53
CA CYS A 186 -6.95 -7.68 -12.72
C CYS A 186 -5.76 -8.64 -12.65
N GLY A 187 -5.51 -9.35 -11.54
CA GLY A 187 -4.27 -10.12 -11.32
C GLY A 187 -3.98 -11.27 -12.30
N GLN A 188 -4.92 -11.59 -13.20
CA GLN A 188 -4.76 -12.60 -14.26
C GLN A 188 -5.06 -12.05 -15.66
N TRP A 189 -4.96 -10.73 -15.88
CA TRP A 189 -5.29 -10.10 -17.16
C TRP A 189 -4.65 -10.78 -18.38
N TYR A 190 -3.44 -11.31 -18.22
CA TYR A 190 -2.64 -11.98 -19.25
C TYR A 190 -3.15 -13.39 -19.62
N LYS A 191 -4.12 -13.93 -18.88
CA LYS A 191 -4.80 -15.20 -19.20
C LYS A 191 -6.11 -14.99 -19.98
N GLY A 192 -6.61 -13.76 -20.06
CA GLY A 192 -7.87 -13.42 -20.70
C GLY A 192 -7.76 -13.11 -22.19
N GLU A 193 -8.90 -12.87 -22.83
CA GLU A 193 -8.97 -12.44 -24.24
C GLU A 193 -8.51 -10.98 -24.38
N GLY A 194 -7.26 -10.81 -24.78
CA GLY A 194 -6.64 -9.53 -25.16
C GLY A 194 -5.17 -9.47 -24.75
N ASN A 195 -4.47 -8.42 -25.18
CA ASN A 195 -3.01 -8.47 -25.28
C ASN A 195 -2.28 -7.64 -24.23
N SER A 196 -3.00 -6.89 -23.38
CA SER A 196 -2.35 -6.02 -22.38
C SER A 196 -3.26 -5.61 -21.22
N THR A 197 -2.66 -5.02 -20.18
CA THR A 197 -3.39 -4.36 -19.09
C THR A 197 -4.39 -3.30 -19.54
N LYS A 198 -4.16 -2.65 -20.69
CA LYS A 198 -5.08 -1.61 -21.22
C LYS A 198 -6.42 -2.17 -21.67
N THR A 199 -6.46 -3.44 -22.06
CA THR A 199 -7.66 -4.09 -22.62
C THR A 199 -8.26 -5.11 -21.69
N ASN A 200 -7.47 -5.69 -20.77
CA ASN A 200 -7.87 -6.86 -19.98
C ASN A 200 -7.95 -6.58 -18.48
N CYS A 201 -7.85 -5.33 -18.05
CA CYS A 201 -8.08 -4.92 -16.67
C CYS A 201 -9.27 -3.97 -16.59
N ASP A 202 -10.14 -4.21 -15.61
CA ASP A 202 -11.26 -3.35 -15.27
C ASP A 202 -11.06 -2.78 -13.85
N CYS A 203 -10.38 -1.63 -13.79
CA CYS A 203 -10.13 -0.92 -12.54
C CYS A 203 -11.40 -0.36 -11.89
N SER A 204 -12.52 -0.27 -12.61
CA SER A 204 -13.79 0.21 -12.04
C SER A 204 -14.34 -0.69 -10.93
N LYS A 205 -13.82 -1.92 -10.84
CA LYS A 205 -14.13 -2.88 -9.77
C LYS A 205 -13.59 -2.47 -8.41
N LEU A 206 -12.63 -1.55 -8.32
CA LEU A 206 -12.07 -1.07 -7.06
C LEU A 206 -12.93 0.09 -6.52
N ALA A 207 -13.56 -0.10 -5.36
CA ALA A 207 -14.42 0.92 -4.77
C ALA A 207 -13.64 2.15 -4.25
N ASP A 208 -12.44 1.95 -3.70
CA ASP A 208 -11.60 3.05 -3.25
C ASP A 208 -11.07 3.88 -4.43
N ALA A 209 -11.36 5.18 -4.42
CA ALA A 209 -11.05 6.05 -5.55
C ALA A 209 -9.54 6.28 -5.76
N ALA A 210 -8.74 6.30 -4.69
CA ALA A 210 -7.30 6.48 -4.79
C ALA A 210 -6.65 5.20 -5.35
N LEU A 211 -7.08 4.04 -4.86
CA LEU A 211 -6.58 2.75 -5.33
C LEU A 211 -7.01 2.44 -6.76
N ARG A 212 -8.25 2.80 -7.13
CA ARG A 212 -8.73 2.71 -8.52
C ARG A 212 -7.90 3.59 -9.45
N ARG A 213 -7.58 4.83 -9.05
CA ARG A 213 -6.69 5.70 -9.83
C ARG A 213 -5.31 5.06 -10.03
N GLY A 214 -4.73 4.47 -8.98
CA GLY A 214 -3.44 3.77 -9.11
C GLY A 214 -3.51 2.56 -10.06
N CYS A 215 -4.59 1.78 -9.99
CA CYS A 215 -4.86 0.71 -10.97
C CYS A 215 -4.89 1.25 -12.41
N GLU A 216 -5.59 2.36 -12.65
CA GLU A 216 -5.73 2.98 -13.98
C GLU A 216 -4.38 3.50 -14.51
N VAL A 217 -3.61 4.18 -13.66
CA VAL A 217 -2.27 4.70 -13.97
C VAL A 217 -1.37 3.54 -14.43
N PHE A 218 -1.27 2.46 -13.67
CA PHE A 218 -0.48 1.29 -14.09
C PHE A 218 -1.03 0.63 -15.35
N SER A 219 -2.35 0.44 -15.42
CA SER A 219 -3.01 -0.20 -16.57
C SER A 219 -2.69 0.49 -17.89
N SER A 220 -2.57 1.82 -17.86
CA SER A 220 -2.29 2.65 -19.04
C SER A 220 -0.93 2.39 -19.68
N TRP A 221 0.04 1.85 -18.91
CA TRP A 221 1.37 1.46 -19.39
C TRP A 221 1.29 0.29 -20.39
N GLY A 222 0.31 -0.61 -20.21
CA GLY A 222 0.02 -1.67 -21.17
C GLY A 222 0.97 -2.85 -21.10
N TRP A 223 1.21 -3.40 -19.91
CA TRP A 223 1.98 -4.64 -19.77
C TRP A 223 1.29 -5.80 -20.48
N THR A 224 2.06 -6.57 -21.24
CA THR A 224 1.57 -7.67 -22.10
C THR A 224 1.80 -9.05 -21.49
N SER A 225 2.58 -9.15 -20.41
CA SER A 225 2.81 -10.37 -19.62
C SER A 225 2.71 -10.04 -18.12
N GLY A 226 2.39 -11.05 -17.29
CA GLY A 226 2.39 -10.92 -15.83
C GLY A 226 3.79 -10.78 -15.23
N ASP A 227 4.80 -11.28 -15.93
CA ASP A 227 6.17 -11.41 -15.45
C ASP A 227 7.22 -10.87 -16.45
N PRO A 228 7.13 -9.61 -16.92
CA PRO A 228 8.04 -9.08 -17.93
C PRO A 228 9.49 -9.02 -17.42
N THR A 229 10.42 -9.00 -18.38
CA THR A 229 11.80 -8.60 -18.11
C THR A 229 11.96 -7.13 -18.45
N LEU A 230 12.23 -6.31 -17.44
CA LEU A 230 12.48 -4.89 -17.53
C LEU A 230 13.97 -4.59 -17.76
N GLU A 231 14.20 -3.38 -18.25
CA GLU A 231 15.49 -2.71 -18.17
C GLU A 231 15.43 -1.65 -17.08
N TYR A 232 16.54 -1.41 -16.37
CA TYR A 232 16.56 -0.51 -15.23
C TYR A 232 17.84 0.33 -15.12
N GLN A 233 17.72 1.42 -14.36
CA GLN A 233 18.82 2.25 -13.87
C GLN A 233 18.61 2.49 -12.37
N VAL A 234 19.69 2.46 -11.59
CA VAL A 234 19.63 2.94 -10.20
C VAL A 234 19.65 4.47 -10.24
N VAL A 235 18.69 5.10 -9.57
CA VAL A 235 18.52 6.56 -9.57
C VAL A 235 18.19 7.06 -8.17
N GLU A 236 18.41 8.35 -7.95
CA GLU A 236 17.84 9.01 -6.77
C GLU A 236 16.31 9.02 -6.87
N CYS A 237 15.63 9.02 -5.73
CA CYS A 237 14.18 9.15 -5.76
C CYS A 237 13.80 10.62 -6.05
N PRO A 238 12.78 10.87 -6.90
CA PRO A 238 12.23 12.21 -7.06
C PRO A 238 11.79 12.78 -5.70
N LYS A 239 12.17 14.01 -5.37
CA LYS A 239 11.93 14.58 -4.03
C LYS A 239 10.46 14.73 -3.68
N ALA A 240 9.61 15.03 -4.65
CA ALA A 240 8.17 15.03 -4.43
C ALA A 240 7.60 13.62 -4.20
N PHE A 241 8.22 12.59 -4.80
CA PHE A 241 7.85 11.21 -4.52
C PHE A 241 8.27 10.78 -3.11
N GLU A 242 9.51 11.11 -2.70
CA GLU A 242 9.98 10.89 -1.32
C GLU A 242 9.04 11.53 -0.30
N ALA A 243 8.70 12.82 -0.49
CA ALA A 243 7.82 13.55 0.42
C ALA A 243 6.44 12.89 0.54
N HIS A 244 5.84 12.52 -0.60
CA HIS A 244 4.54 11.84 -0.63
C HIS A 244 4.57 10.50 0.09
N ILE A 245 5.62 9.70 -0.10
CA ILE A 245 5.76 8.39 0.53
C ILE A 245 6.06 8.49 2.03
N GLN A 246 6.88 9.45 2.43
CA GLN A 246 7.25 9.68 3.83
C GLN A 246 6.03 10.03 4.70
N GLU A 247 5.06 10.74 4.15
CA GLU A 247 3.86 11.15 4.89
C GLU A 247 2.77 10.07 4.98
N ALA A 248 2.92 8.95 4.26
CA ALA A 248 1.89 7.92 4.14
C ALA A 248 1.74 7.02 5.38
N PHE A 249 2.82 6.82 6.14
CA PHE A 249 2.86 5.86 7.24
C PHE A 249 3.62 6.43 8.44
N SER A 250 3.10 6.18 9.64
CA SER A 250 3.65 6.69 10.90
C SER A 250 3.74 5.60 11.96
N ALA A 251 4.24 5.95 13.14
CA ALA A 251 4.19 5.07 14.31
C ALA A 251 2.76 4.59 14.65
N SER A 252 1.73 5.30 14.20
CA SER A 252 0.34 4.89 14.40
C SER A 252 -0.27 4.05 13.28
N GLY A 253 0.49 3.71 12.24
CA GLY A 253 0.00 3.08 11.02
C GLY A 253 -0.18 4.08 9.87
N VAL A 254 -1.02 3.70 8.90
CA VAL A 254 -1.36 4.53 7.73
C VAL A 254 -1.92 5.90 8.17
N VAL A 255 -1.32 6.96 7.64
CA VAL A 255 -1.73 8.35 7.91
C VAL A 255 -2.95 8.70 7.06
N GLY A 256 -3.94 9.36 7.67
CA GLY A 256 -5.19 9.72 7.00
C GLY A 256 -6.19 8.56 6.85
N GLY A 257 -5.85 7.36 7.33
CA GLY A 257 -6.75 6.22 7.33
C GLY A 257 -7.98 6.45 8.21
N LYS A 258 -9.18 6.14 7.69
CA LYS A 258 -10.39 6.17 8.51
C LYS A 258 -10.30 5.04 9.54
N ALA A 259 -10.18 5.38 10.81
CA ALA A 259 -10.39 4.39 11.86
C ALA A 259 -11.76 3.73 11.65
N LYS A 260 -11.82 2.39 11.61
CA LYS A 260 -13.08 1.66 11.51
C LYS A 260 -14.01 2.18 12.62
N HIS A 261 -15.09 2.85 12.22
CA HIS A 261 -16.05 3.40 13.16
C HIS A 261 -16.54 2.26 14.06
N PRO A 262 -16.45 2.36 15.40
CA PRO A 262 -16.82 1.26 16.28
C PRO A 262 -18.34 1.13 16.31
N TRP A 263 -18.91 0.41 15.35
CA TRP A 263 -20.34 0.13 15.24
C TRP A 263 -20.90 -0.54 16.51
N HIS A 264 -20.06 -1.30 17.22
CA HIS A 264 -20.39 -1.90 18.52
C HIS A 264 -20.61 -0.86 19.63
N LEU A 265 -19.93 0.29 19.58
CA LEU A 265 -20.20 1.40 20.51
C LEU A 265 -21.57 2.03 20.23
N TRP A 266 -21.97 2.13 18.96
CA TRP A 266 -23.32 2.59 18.61
C TRP A 266 -24.42 1.61 19.04
N ILE A 267 -24.17 0.30 18.96
CA ILE A 267 -25.08 -0.71 19.49
C ILE A 267 -25.18 -0.62 21.01
N LEU A 268 -24.06 -0.47 21.72
CA LEU A 268 -24.07 -0.30 23.17
C LEU A 268 -24.83 0.96 23.59
N VAL A 269 -24.65 2.07 22.87
CA VAL A 269 -25.42 3.31 23.09
C VAL A 269 -26.90 3.10 22.80
N ALA A 270 -27.26 2.44 21.70
CA ALA A 270 -28.66 2.15 21.37
C ALA A 270 -29.33 1.23 22.40
N VAL A 271 -28.62 0.19 22.87
CA VAL A 271 -29.10 -0.71 23.93
C VAL A 271 -29.27 0.04 25.26
N LEU A 272 -28.33 0.89 25.64
CA LEU A 272 -28.43 1.72 26.85
C LEU A 272 -29.62 2.68 26.78
N LEU A 273 -29.86 3.32 25.63
CA LEU A 273 -31.00 4.21 25.42
C LEU A 273 -32.34 3.46 25.49
N LEU A 274 -32.42 2.26 24.91
CA LEU A 274 -33.61 1.40 25.00
C LEU A 274 -33.88 0.94 26.43
N CYS A 275 -32.84 0.55 27.18
CA CYS A 275 -32.95 0.19 28.59
C CYS A 275 -33.44 1.37 29.46
N ALA A 276 -32.90 2.57 29.22
CA ALA A 276 -33.33 3.78 29.93
C ALA A 276 -34.79 4.13 29.62
N ALA A 277 -35.21 4.06 28.35
CA ALA A 277 -36.60 4.28 27.96
C ALA A 277 -37.56 3.26 28.60
N GLY A 278 -37.16 1.98 28.65
CA GLY A 278 -37.93 0.94 29.33
C GLY A 278 -38.05 1.17 30.85
N ALA A 279 -37.00 1.67 31.50
CA ALA A 279 -37.03 2.03 32.91
C ALA A 279 -37.96 3.23 33.19
N VAL A 280 -37.91 4.26 32.35
CA VAL A 280 -38.81 5.43 32.44
C VAL A 280 -40.26 5.02 32.22
N GLY A 281 -40.55 4.17 31.23
CA GLY A 281 -41.90 3.66 30.99
C GLY A 281 -42.47 2.90 32.20
N LYS A 282 -41.66 2.04 32.85
CA LYS A 282 -42.05 1.35 34.08
C LYS A 282 -42.28 2.30 35.25
N TRP A 283 -41.47 3.35 35.38
CA TRP A 283 -41.60 4.35 36.44
C TRP A 283 -42.86 5.20 36.27
N VAL A 284 -43.17 5.64 35.05
CA VAL A 284 -44.40 6.37 34.72
C VAL A 284 -45.66 5.54 35.02
N ILE A 285 -45.67 4.26 34.64
CA ILE A 285 -46.78 3.34 34.94
C ILE A 285 -46.96 3.16 36.46
N TRP A 286 -45.86 3.07 37.21
CA TRP A 286 -45.90 2.97 38.66
C TRP A 286 -46.45 4.24 39.32
N CYS A 287 -46.02 5.43 38.88
CA CYS A 287 -46.56 6.71 39.36
C CYS A 287 -48.05 6.88 39.05
N LEU A 288 -48.49 6.51 37.84
CA LEU A 288 -49.91 6.55 37.46
C LEU A 288 -50.77 5.60 38.31
N ARG A 289 -50.22 4.45 38.73
CA ARG A 289 -50.90 3.53 39.66
C ARG A 289 -50.99 4.06 41.10
N GLN A 290 -50.00 4.83 41.55
CA GLN A 290 -49.98 5.43 42.88
C GLN A 290 -50.96 6.62 42.99
N GLY A 291 -51.12 7.41 41.92
CA GLY A 291 -52.02 8.57 41.89
C GLY A 291 -53.53 8.24 41.87
N GLY A 292 -53.91 6.98 41.67
CA GLY A 292 -55.32 6.55 41.61
C GLY A 292 -55.94 6.11 42.94
N ARG A 293 -55.19 6.15 44.06
CA ARG A 293 -55.61 5.55 45.33
C ARG A 293 -55.67 6.58 46.47
N THR A 294 -56.39 7.68 46.25
CA THR A 294 -56.85 8.59 47.32
C THR A 294 -58.29 9.03 47.07
N ARG A 295 -59.23 8.07 47.11
CA ARG A 295 -60.64 8.42 47.32
C ARG A 295 -60.90 8.33 48.82
N VAL A 296 -61.03 9.51 49.42
CA VAL A 296 -61.34 9.78 50.83
C VAL A 296 -62.71 9.18 51.15
N ASP A 297 -62.76 8.24 52.10
CA ASP A 297 -64.01 7.81 52.72
C ASP A 297 -64.46 8.88 53.72
N ALA A 298 -65.58 9.53 53.42
CA ALA A 298 -66.28 10.43 54.33
C ALA A 298 -67.13 9.61 55.32
N PRO A 299 -67.15 9.95 56.63
CA PRO A 299 -67.98 9.25 57.59
C PRO A 299 -69.44 9.64 57.43
N ARG A 300 -70.32 8.64 57.29
CA ARG A 300 -71.78 8.81 57.40
C ARG A 300 -72.16 8.95 58.87
N SER A 301 -72.92 9.98 59.16
CA SER A 301 -73.66 10.23 60.39
C SER A 301 -75.12 9.75 60.28
N ALA A 302 -75.77 9.58 61.45
CA ALA A 302 -77.15 9.17 61.74
C ALA A 302 -77.39 7.64 61.75
N VAL A 303 -78.03 7.03 62.76
CA VAL A 303 -79.00 7.44 63.80
C VAL A 303 -78.66 6.75 65.12
#